data_AF-A0A7W6DQ46-F1
#
_entry.id   AF-A0A7W6DQ46-F1
#
_cell.length_a   1.000
_cell.length_b   1.000
_cell.length_c   1.000
_cell.angle_alpha   90.00
_cell.angle_beta   90.00
_cell.angle_gamma   90.00
#
_symmetry.space_group_name_H-M   'P 1'
#
loop_
_entity.id
_entity.type
_entity.pdbx_description
1 polymer ?
#
loop_
_entity_poly.entity_id
_entity_poly.type
_entity_poly.pdbx_seq_one_letter_code
_entity_poly.pdbx_strand_id
1 'polypeptide(L)'
;MRKVMATALGLALTAMVLSSPAMAAWRDLAEVSGVDADDMLKMRAGPGTGFLVIVGLPNGTLVRVHNCQRTGATRWCDVALDQAPGLRGFVSDAYLTHK
;
A
#
# COMPACT_ATOMS: atom_id res chain seq x y z
N MET A 1 53.05 34.67 -24.11
CA MET A 1 51.77 33.98 -24.36
C MET A 1 52.09 32.49 -24.36
N ARG A 2 51.54 31.55 -23.56
CA ARG A 2 50.51 31.48 -22.52
C ARG A 2 51.01 30.45 -21.48
N LYS A 3 50.80 30.72 -20.20
CA LYS A 3 51.12 29.81 -19.08
C LYS A 3 50.14 28.63 -19.12
N VAL A 4 50.63 27.38 -19.09
CA VAL A 4 49.79 26.19 -18.94
C VAL A 4 49.60 25.97 -17.44
N MET A 5 48.41 26.27 -16.93
CA MET A 5 48.04 26.09 -15.52
C MET A 5 47.78 24.61 -15.25
N ALA A 6 48.48 24.10 -14.23
CA ALA A 6 48.32 22.75 -13.70
C ALA A 6 46.90 22.55 -13.13
N THR A 7 46.33 21.40 -13.43
CA THR A 7 45.01 20.92 -13.00
C THR A 7 44.97 20.68 -11.49
N ALA A 8 44.09 21.41 -10.79
CA ALA A 8 43.77 21.15 -9.39
C ALA A 8 42.56 20.19 -9.31
N LEU A 9 42.82 19.02 -8.72
CA LEU A 9 41.87 17.96 -8.41
C LEU A 9 41.04 18.39 -7.19
N GLY A 10 39.81 18.86 -7.41
CA GLY A 10 38.85 19.18 -6.35
C GLY A 10 37.91 18.00 -6.08
N LEU A 11 38.03 17.39 -4.90
CA LEU A 11 37.17 16.30 -4.41
C LEU A 11 35.74 16.82 -4.22
N ALA A 12 34.81 16.42 -5.09
CA ALA A 12 33.38 16.66 -4.88
C ALA A 12 32.82 15.58 -3.95
N LEU A 13 32.59 15.91 -2.67
CA LEU A 13 31.74 15.09 -1.79
C LEU A 13 30.28 15.30 -2.21
N THR A 14 29.79 14.48 -3.13
CA THR A 14 28.35 14.32 -3.35
C THR A 14 27.76 13.56 -2.17
N ALA A 15 27.02 14.25 -1.30
CA ALA A 15 26.22 13.63 -0.27
C ALA A 15 25.18 12.72 -0.93
N MET A 16 25.41 11.41 -0.85
CA MET A 16 24.49 10.39 -1.32
C MET A 16 23.29 10.36 -0.38
N VAL A 17 22.24 11.10 -0.72
CA VAL A 17 20.96 11.06 0.00
C VAL A 17 20.39 9.66 -0.22
N LEU A 18 20.50 8.80 0.79
CA LEU A 18 19.84 7.50 0.81
C LEU A 18 18.34 7.74 0.99
N SER A 19 17.63 7.84 -0.13
CA SER A 19 16.16 7.79 -0.19
C SER A 19 15.72 6.49 0.47
N SER A 20 15.34 6.51 1.74
CA SER A 20 14.95 5.31 2.47
C SER A 20 13.49 4.96 2.12
N PRO A 21 13.22 3.88 1.37
CA PRO A 21 11.85 3.48 1.02
C PRO A 21 11.05 2.99 2.24
N ALA A 22 11.73 2.75 3.36
CA ALA A 22 11.14 2.22 4.59
C ALA A 22 10.02 3.08 5.18
N MET A 23 9.96 4.39 4.89
CA MET A 23 8.92 5.28 5.44
C MET A 23 7.57 5.19 4.72
N ALA A 24 7.53 4.68 3.47
CA ALA A 24 6.27 4.54 2.72
C ALA A 24 5.47 3.32 3.18
N ALA A 25 6.15 2.24 3.58
CA ALA A 25 5.55 0.92 3.82
C ALA A 25 4.57 0.83 5.00
N TRP A 26 4.50 1.84 5.87
CA TRP A 26 3.68 1.86 7.09
C TRP A 26 2.30 2.47 6.81
N ARG A 27 2.24 3.49 5.93
CA ARG A 27 0.98 4.20 5.59
C ARG A 27 -0.01 3.31 4.85
N ASP A 28 0.48 2.21 4.30
CA ASP A 28 -0.30 1.26 3.53
C ASP A 28 -0.85 0.12 4.40
N LEU A 29 -0.54 0.04 5.70
CA LEU A 29 -1.06 -1.01 6.55
C LEU A 29 -2.44 -0.63 7.12
N ALA A 30 -3.41 -1.53 6.96
CA ALA A 30 -4.73 -1.41 7.55
C ALA A 30 -5.16 -2.71 8.22
N GLU A 31 -6.04 -2.60 9.20
CA GLU A 31 -6.69 -3.71 9.87
C GLU A 31 -8.16 -3.78 9.47
N VAL A 32 -8.67 -4.98 9.23
CA VAL A 32 -10.11 -5.22 9.04
C VAL A 32 -10.83 -5.03 10.36
N SER A 33 -11.83 -4.17 10.39
CA SER A 33 -12.65 -3.88 11.57
C SER A 33 -14.11 -3.56 11.21
N GLY A 34 -14.99 -3.58 12.20
CA GLY A 34 -16.40 -3.19 12.04
C GLY A 34 -17.28 -4.23 11.34
N VAL A 35 -16.78 -5.46 11.16
CA VAL A 35 -17.59 -6.59 10.70
C VAL A 35 -18.32 -7.20 11.90
N ASP A 36 -19.56 -7.67 11.71
CA ASP A 36 -20.32 -8.38 12.77
C ASP A 36 -19.62 -9.67 13.22
N ALA A 37 -19.87 -10.10 14.46
CA ALA A 37 -19.14 -11.19 15.11
C ALA A 37 -19.21 -12.55 14.37
N ASP A 38 -20.31 -12.80 13.65
CA ASP A 38 -20.55 -14.04 12.89
C ASP A 38 -20.35 -13.86 11.38
N ASP A 39 -19.69 -12.77 10.94
CA ASP A 39 -19.41 -12.50 9.52
C ASP A 39 -17.93 -12.17 9.25
N MET A 40 -17.61 -12.04 7.97
CA MET A 40 -16.29 -11.71 7.45
C MET A 40 -16.39 -10.70 6.31
N LEU A 41 -15.46 -9.74 6.27
CA LEU A 41 -15.32 -8.82 5.16
C LEU A 41 -14.98 -9.59 3.88
N LYS A 42 -15.80 -9.43 2.84
CA LYS A 42 -15.56 -10.11 1.56
C LYS A 42 -14.49 -9.36 0.75
N MET A 43 -13.38 -10.03 0.46
CA MET A 43 -12.44 -9.62 -0.58
C MET A 43 -12.93 -10.11 -1.93
N ARG A 44 -12.97 -9.22 -2.92
CA ARG A 44 -13.59 -9.46 -4.23
C ARG A 44 -12.59 -9.30 -5.38
N ALA A 45 -12.89 -9.91 -6.51
CA ALA A 45 -12.05 -9.80 -7.71
C ALA A 45 -12.06 -8.40 -8.37
N GLY A 46 -12.99 -7.52 -7.98
CA GLY A 46 -13.08 -6.17 -8.50
C GLY A 46 -13.82 -5.21 -7.56
N PRO A 47 -13.78 -3.90 -7.86
CA PRO A 47 -14.29 -2.83 -6.99
C PRO A 47 -15.82 -2.69 -7.07
N GLY A 48 -16.54 -3.66 -6.51
CA GLY A 48 -18.00 -3.67 -6.50
C GLY A 48 -18.61 -4.96 -5.94
N THR A 49 -19.88 -4.91 -5.53
CA THR A 49 -20.61 -6.06 -4.98
C THR A 49 -20.99 -7.11 -6.03
N GLY A 50 -20.96 -6.77 -7.31
CA GLY A 50 -21.19 -7.72 -8.42
C GLY A 50 -20.00 -8.60 -8.78
N PHE A 51 -18.80 -8.32 -8.23
CA PHE A 51 -17.62 -9.14 -8.47
C PHE A 51 -17.58 -10.36 -7.55
N LEU A 52 -17.01 -11.46 -8.06
CA LEU A 52 -16.83 -12.70 -7.31
C LEU A 52 -16.05 -12.45 -6.02
N VAL A 53 -16.46 -13.15 -4.95
CA VAL A 53 -15.74 -13.18 -3.67
C VAL A 53 -14.57 -14.15 -3.80
N ILE A 54 -13.37 -13.69 -3.49
CA ILE A 54 -12.14 -14.49 -3.48
C ILE A 54 -11.97 -15.15 -2.10
N VAL A 55 -12.13 -14.36 -1.02
CA VAL A 55 -11.94 -14.83 0.36
C VAL A 55 -12.73 -13.94 1.33
N GLY A 56 -13.07 -14.49 2.51
CA GLY A 56 -13.59 -13.73 3.65
C GLY A 56 -12.47 -13.40 4.64
N LEU A 57 -12.45 -12.18 5.15
CA LEU A 57 -11.47 -11.69 6.11
C LEU A 57 -12.16 -11.41 7.46
N PRO A 58 -11.77 -12.07 8.56
CA PRO A 58 -12.28 -11.73 9.88
C PRO A 58 -11.73 -10.37 10.36
N ASN A 59 -12.38 -9.80 11.37
CA ASN A 59 -11.82 -8.66 12.11
C ASN A 59 -10.41 -8.99 12.64
N GLY A 60 -9.53 -8.00 12.68
CA GLY A 60 -8.12 -8.16 13.06
C GLY A 60 -7.19 -8.56 11.92
N THR A 61 -7.72 -8.87 10.74
CA THR A 61 -6.89 -9.21 9.57
C THR A 61 -6.09 -7.99 9.11
N LEU A 62 -4.76 -8.13 9.02
CA LEU A 62 -3.89 -7.09 8.48
C LEU A 62 -3.76 -7.19 6.96
N VAL A 63 -3.96 -6.05 6.29
CA VAL A 63 -3.87 -5.91 4.84
C VAL A 63 -3.01 -4.73 4.45
N ARG A 64 -2.36 -4.83 3.30
CA ARG A 64 -1.62 -3.75 2.65
C ARG A 64 -2.47 -3.13 1.57
N VAL A 65 -2.77 -1.85 1.70
CA VAL A 65 -3.56 -1.04 0.77
C VAL A 65 -2.66 -0.51 -0.33
N HIS A 66 -2.99 -0.80 -1.59
CA HIS A 66 -2.21 -0.36 -2.74
C HIS A 66 -2.81 0.86 -3.43
N ASN A 67 -4.10 0.78 -3.74
CA ASN A 67 -4.82 1.85 -4.40
C ASN A 67 -6.30 1.79 -4.02
N CYS A 68 -6.97 2.92 -4.01
CA CYS A 68 -8.40 2.97 -3.77
C CYS A 68 -9.12 3.78 -4.84
N GLN A 69 -10.28 3.29 -5.23
CA GLN A 69 -11.14 3.90 -6.23
C GLN A 69 -12.58 3.96 -5.73
N ARG A 70 -13.35 4.92 -6.23
CA ARG A 70 -14.76 5.06 -5.87
C ARG A 70 -15.64 4.47 -6.97
N THR A 71 -16.52 3.55 -6.58
CA THR A 71 -17.55 2.98 -7.45
C THR A 71 -18.91 3.29 -6.83
N GLY A 72 -19.67 4.19 -7.45
CA GLY A 72 -20.91 4.71 -6.88
C GLY A 72 -20.66 5.40 -5.53
N ALA A 73 -21.43 5.01 -4.50
CA ALA A 73 -21.28 5.55 -3.15
C ALA A 73 -20.10 4.94 -2.36
N THR A 74 -19.53 3.82 -2.81
CA THR A 74 -18.55 3.05 -2.04
C THR A 74 -17.11 3.31 -2.52
N ARG A 75 -16.20 3.53 -1.58
CA ARG A 75 -14.75 3.49 -1.83
C ARG A 75 -14.26 2.04 -1.67
N TRP A 76 -13.60 1.54 -2.71
CA TRP A 76 -13.05 0.20 -2.80
C TRP A 76 -11.53 0.31 -2.84
N CYS A 77 -10.85 -0.47 -2.02
CA CYS A 77 -9.41 -0.51 -1.95
C CYS A 77 -8.89 -1.86 -2.47
N ASP A 78 -7.95 -1.81 -3.40
CA ASP A 78 -7.11 -2.93 -3.79
C ASP A 78 -6.11 -3.20 -2.66
N VAL A 79 -6.21 -4.38 -2.08
CA VAL A 79 -5.44 -4.79 -0.92
C VAL A 79 -4.85 -6.18 -1.11
N ALA A 80 -3.68 -6.40 -0.53
CA ALA A 80 -3.10 -7.73 -0.37
C ALA A 80 -3.06 -8.11 1.11
N LEU A 81 -3.19 -9.40 1.45
CA LEU A 81 -2.93 -9.84 2.82
C LEU A 81 -1.48 -9.54 3.21
N ASP A 82 -1.28 -9.02 4.41
CA ASP A 82 0.07 -8.72 4.91
C ASP A 82 0.93 -9.98 5.02
N GLN A 83 0.34 -11.07 5.52
CA GLN A 83 1.00 -12.36 5.74
C GLN A 83 1.09 -13.22 4.47
N ALA A 84 0.28 -12.90 3.44
CA ALA A 84 0.23 -13.64 2.18
C ALA A 84 0.02 -12.68 1.00
N PRO A 85 1.05 -11.93 0.57
CA PRO A 85 0.90 -10.86 -0.43
C PRO A 85 0.37 -11.30 -1.80
N GLY A 86 0.41 -12.61 -2.10
CA GLY A 86 -0.19 -13.19 -3.31
C GLY A 86 -1.72 -13.24 -3.28
N LEU A 87 -2.34 -13.19 -2.08
CA LEU A 87 -3.79 -13.09 -1.95
C LEU A 87 -4.21 -11.61 -1.96
N ARG A 88 -4.66 -11.17 -3.13
CA ARG A 88 -4.96 -9.76 -3.44
C ARG A 88 -6.34 -9.63 -4.06
N GLY A 89 -7.02 -8.52 -3.75
CA GLY A 89 -8.33 -8.21 -4.29
C GLY A 89 -8.87 -6.91 -3.71
N PHE A 90 -10.16 -6.67 -3.91
CA PHE A 90 -10.83 -5.44 -3.53
C PHE A 90 -11.70 -5.63 -2.29
N VAL A 91 -11.58 -4.73 -1.33
CA VAL A 91 -12.44 -4.66 -0.15
C VAL A 91 -13.08 -3.28 -0.04
N SER A 92 -14.19 -3.18 0.69
CA SER A 92 -14.77 -1.87 0.99
C SER A 92 -13.94 -1.18 2.07
N ASP A 93 -13.56 0.06 1.80
CA ASP A 93 -12.79 0.93 2.70
C ASP A 93 -13.50 1.21 4.03
N ALA A 94 -14.83 1.07 4.07
CA ALA A 94 -15.64 1.27 5.27
C ALA A 94 -15.29 0.30 6.42
N TYR A 95 -14.59 -0.80 6.11
CA TYR A 95 -14.17 -1.83 7.07
C TYR A 95 -12.65 -1.86 7.28
N LEU A 96 -11.94 -0.78 6.89
CA LEU A 96 -10.50 -0.66 7.08
C LEU A 96 -10.17 0.42 8.11
N THR A 97 -9.32 0.07 9.08
CA THR A 97 -8.71 1.03 10.01
C THR A 97 -7.21 1.10 9.76
N HIS A 98 -6.73 2.24 9.27
CA HIS A 98 -5.31 2.48 9.00
C HIS A 98 -4.50 2.56 10.31
N LYS A 99 -3.28 2.03 10.31
CA LYS A 99 -2.36 2.02 11.46
C LYS A 99 -1.25 3.05 11.34
#